data_AF-A0A4Y0BFW1-F1
#
_entry.id   AF-A0A4Y0BFW1-F1
#
_cell.length_a   1.000
_cell.length_b   1.000
_cell.length_c   1.000
_cell.angle_alpha   90.00
_cell.angle_beta   90.00
_cell.angle_gamma   90.00
#
_symmetry.space_group_name_H-M   'P 1'
#
loop_
_entity.id
_entity.type
_entity.pdbx_description
1 polymer ?
#
loop_
_entity_poly.entity_id
_entity_poly.type
_entity_poly.pdbx_seq_one_letter_code
_entity_poly.pdbx_strand_id
1 'polypeptide(L)'
;MNSTNLYSGGKIDRDALTKLYLGSTKTMAPEWKQITLDAIDGCFKMADKMKDEIEAGAKLTPAFEGEQICHPISGTLLACMGMTLFAECPAKLFTVNDDCNKLKTYHSKCPFL
;
A
#
# COMPACT_ATOMS: atom_id res chain seq x y z
N MET A 1 8.16 1.16 -6.18
CA MET A 1 7.47 2.00 -7.19
C MET A 1 8.37 2.36 -8.38
N ASN A 2 9.63 2.78 -8.17
CA ASN A 2 10.56 3.03 -9.30
C ASN A 2 10.89 1.77 -10.11
N SER A 3 11.15 0.63 -9.45
CA SER A 3 11.46 -0.64 -10.13
C SER A 3 10.36 -1.13 -11.08
N THR A 4 9.13 -0.71 -10.84
CA THR A 4 7.94 -1.05 -11.64
C THR A 4 7.52 0.09 -12.56
N ASN A 5 8.28 1.19 -12.63
CA ASN A 5 7.97 2.40 -13.39
C ASN A 5 6.59 3.01 -13.08
N LEU A 6 6.08 2.81 -11.85
CA LEU A 6 4.76 3.31 -11.45
C LEU A 6 4.81 4.73 -10.89
N TYR A 7 5.98 5.18 -10.43
CA TYR A 7 6.16 6.51 -9.86
C TYR A 7 6.77 7.46 -10.87
N SER A 8 6.19 8.65 -11.00
CA SER A 8 6.76 9.75 -11.77
C SER A 8 6.29 11.09 -11.20
N GLY A 9 7.25 11.95 -10.83
CA GLY A 9 6.99 13.35 -10.45
C GLY A 9 5.92 13.54 -9.37
N GLY A 10 6.01 12.80 -8.26
CA GLY A 10 5.05 12.90 -7.14
C GLY A 10 3.72 12.17 -7.36
N LYS A 11 3.56 11.45 -8.48
CA LYS A 11 2.33 10.72 -8.81
C LYS A 11 2.59 9.23 -8.98
N ILE A 12 1.56 8.43 -8.71
CA ILE A 12 1.52 6.99 -9.01
C ILE A 12 0.52 6.75 -10.14
N ASP A 13 0.93 6.00 -11.15
CA ASP A 13 0.04 5.51 -12.21
C ASP A 13 -0.92 4.47 -11.64
N ARG A 14 -2.15 4.91 -11.35
CA ARG A 14 -3.22 4.07 -10.78
C ARG A 14 -3.61 2.93 -11.72
N ASP A 15 -3.65 3.16 -13.02
CA ASP A 15 -4.10 2.17 -14.00
C ASP A 15 -3.05 1.06 -14.14
N ALA A 16 -1.78 1.44 -14.26
CA ALA A 16 -0.68 0.48 -14.31
C ALA A 16 -0.54 -0.30 -12.99
N LEU A 17 -0.69 0.37 -11.84
CA LEU A 17 -0.69 -0.28 -10.53
C LEU A 17 -1.85 -1.27 -10.40
N THR A 18 -3.05 -0.88 -10.82
CA THR A 18 -4.23 -1.75 -10.81
C THR A 18 -4.01 -2.98 -11.69
N LYS A 19 -3.48 -2.78 -12.90
CA LYS A 19 -3.13 -3.88 -13.81
C LYS A 19 -2.11 -4.84 -13.20
N LEU A 20 -1.11 -4.31 -12.49
CA LEU A 20 -0.09 -5.12 -11.82
C LEU A 20 -0.70 -5.99 -10.72
N TYR A 21 -1.47 -5.39 -9.79
CA TYR A 21 -2.11 -6.14 -8.71
C TYR A 21 -3.15 -7.13 -9.24
N LEU A 22 -4.00 -6.75 -10.20
CA LEU A 22 -4.95 -7.69 -10.80
C LEU A 22 -4.23 -8.81 -11.55
N GLY A 23 -3.06 -8.53 -12.11
CA GLY A 23 -2.17 -9.53 -12.70
C GLY A 23 -1.83 -10.66 -11.74
N SER A 24 -1.48 -10.35 -10.49
CA SER A 24 -1.18 -11.37 -9.47
C SER A 24 -2.43 -12.12 -8.99
N THR A 25 -3.60 -11.48 -8.99
CA THR A 25 -4.84 -12.15 -8.53
C THR A 25 -5.36 -13.25 -9.47
N LYS A 26 -4.88 -13.33 -10.71
CA LYS A 26 -5.41 -14.26 -11.73
C LYS A 26 -5.34 -15.73 -11.34
N THR A 27 -4.35 -16.09 -10.53
CA THR A 27 -4.11 -17.47 -10.06
C THR A 27 -4.50 -17.65 -8.59
N MET A 28 -5.07 -16.63 -7.95
CA MET A 28 -5.48 -16.65 -6.54
C MET A 28 -6.96 -17.03 -6.40
N ALA A 29 -7.41 -17.17 -5.15
CA ALA A 29 -8.84 -17.32 -4.86
C ALA A 29 -9.65 -16.12 -5.42
N PRO A 30 -10.86 -16.34 -5.96
CA PRO A 30 -11.61 -15.33 -6.70
C PRO A 30 -11.97 -14.08 -5.89
N GLU A 31 -12.05 -14.21 -4.57
CA GLU A 31 -12.32 -13.10 -3.64
C GLU A 31 -11.28 -11.98 -3.76
N TRP A 32 -10.02 -12.32 -4.07
CA TRP A 32 -8.92 -11.36 -4.13
C TRP A 32 -9.10 -10.30 -5.21
N LYS A 33 -9.84 -10.59 -6.29
CA LYS A 33 -10.08 -9.60 -7.34
C LYS A 33 -10.80 -8.37 -6.79
N GLN A 34 -11.90 -8.58 -6.06
CA GLN A 34 -12.71 -7.47 -5.54
C GLN A 34 -12.01 -6.81 -4.35
N ILE A 35 -11.45 -7.60 -3.43
CA ILE A 35 -10.66 -7.09 -2.29
C ILE A 35 -9.54 -6.16 -2.78
N THR A 36 -8.84 -6.53 -3.85
CA THR A 36 -7.78 -5.72 -4.44
C THR A 36 -8.30 -4.41 -5.03
N LEU A 37 -9.41 -4.44 -5.76
CA LEU A 37 -10.01 -3.23 -6.34
C LEU A 37 -10.45 -2.24 -5.25
N ASP A 38 -11.10 -2.76 -4.20
CA ASP A 38 -11.57 -1.96 -3.07
C ASP A 38 -10.41 -1.37 -2.28
N ALA A 39 -9.35 -2.16 -2.04
CA ALA A 39 -8.13 -1.69 -1.39
C ALA A 39 -7.45 -0.57 -2.19
N ILE A 40 -7.32 -0.72 -3.51
CA ILE A 40 -6.75 0.32 -4.38
C ILE A 40 -7.59 1.60 -4.25
N ASP A 41 -8.91 1.51 -4.41
CA ASP A 41 -9.77 2.69 -4.33
C ASP A 41 -9.70 3.38 -2.95
N GLY A 42 -9.77 2.59 -1.88
CA GLY A 42 -9.66 3.08 -0.51
C GLY A 42 -8.33 3.78 -0.24
N CYS A 43 -7.21 3.19 -0.68
CA CYS A 43 -5.89 3.75 -0.46
C CYS A 43 -5.65 5.03 -1.27
N PHE A 44 -6.14 5.12 -2.51
CA PHE A 44 -6.06 6.37 -3.28
C PHE A 44 -6.95 7.47 -2.69
N LYS A 45 -8.16 7.13 -2.21
CA LYS A 45 -9.03 8.08 -1.49
C LYS A 45 -8.40 8.56 -0.19
N MET A 46 -7.71 7.70 0.55
CA MET A 46 -6.95 8.07 1.75
C MET A 46 -5.81 9.03 1.39
N ALA A 47 -5.02 8.72 0.37
CA ALA A 47 -3.91 9.55 -0.06
C ALA A 47 -4.39 10.96 -0.51
N ASP A 48 -5.52 11.04 -1.21
CA ASP A 48 -6.11 12.33 -1.63
C ASP A 48 -6.54 13.19 -0.43
N LYS A 49 -7.11 12.58 0.62
CA LYS A 49 -7.47 13.28 1.87
C LYS A 49 -6.25 13.83 2.63
N MET A 50 -5.08 13.24 2.43
CA MET A 50 -3.82 13.63 3.08
C MET A 50 -2.88 14.38 2.12
N LYS A 51 -3.38 14.85 0.98
CA LYS A 51 -2.57 15.42 -0.09
C LYS A 51 -1.65 16.53 0.39
N ASP A 52 -2.16 17.48 1.17
CA ASP A 52 -1.37 18.61 1.64
C ASP A 52 -0.19 18.18 2.55
N GLU A 53 -0.42 17.16 3.39
CA GLU A 53 0.61 16.56 4.24
C GLU A 53 1.67 15.82 3.40
N ILE A 54 1.24 15.07 2.40
CA ILE A 54 2.13 14.36 1.46
C ILE A 54 3.00 15.36 0.68
N GLU A 55 2.41 16.44 0.17
CA GLU A 55 3.11 17.48 -0.58
C GLU A 55 4.08 18.28 0.30
N ALA A 56 3.73 18.51 1.57
CA ALA A 56 4.64 19.10 2.55
C ALA A 56 5.82 18.17 2.85
N GLY A 57 5.55 16.87 3.05
CA GLY A 57 6.57 15.85 3.28
C GLY A 57 7.57 15.74 2.12
N ALA A 58 7.12 15.88 0.88
CA ALA A 58 7.98 15.86 -0.30
C ALA A 58 8.96 17.06 -0.39
N LYS A 59 8.70 18.13 0.35
CA LYS A 59 9.51 19.36 0.37
C LYS A 59 10.41 19.46 1.61
N LEU A 60 10.39 18.45 2.47
CA LEU A 60 11.28 18.41 3.63
C LEU A 60 12.74 18.41 3.18
N THR A 61 13.59 18.93 4.05
CA THR A 61 15.04 18.90 3.88
C THR A 61 15.63 17.78 4.74
N PRO A 62 16.75 17.15 4.32
CA PRO A 62 17.48 16.20 5.15
C PRO A 62 17.74 16.75 6.56
N ALA A 63 17.36 16.00 7.57
CA ALA A 63 17.55 16.29 8.99
C ALA A 63 18.83 15.68 9.56
N PHE A 64 19.43 14.70 8.86
CA PHE A 64 20.71 14.09 9.22
C PHE A 64 21.56 13.76 7.99
N GLU A 65 22.86 13.51 8.20
CA GLU A 65 23.81 13.22 7.13
C GLU A 65 23.44 11.91 6.40
N GLY A 66 23.34 12.00 5.06
CA GLY A 66 22.98 10.85 4.22
C GLY A 66 21.48 10.59 4.11
N GLU A 67 20.61 11.37 4.74
CA GLU A 67 19.16 11.23 4.55
C GLU A 67 18.76 11.63 3.12
N GLN A 68 18.09 10.72 2.42
CA GLN A 68 17.51 10.98 1.12
C GLN A 68 16.00 11.21 1.24
N ILE A 69 15.56 12.40 0.87
CA ILE A 69 14.15 12.74 0.83
C ILE A 69 13.49 12.07 -0.37
N CYS A 70 12.42 11.33 -0.11
CA CYS A 70 11.56 10.70 -1.11
C CYS A 70 10.16 11.29 -1.03
N HIS A 71 9.45 11.34 -2.17
CA HIS A 71 8.06 11.75 -2.18
C HIS A 71 7.19 10.72 -1.42
N PRO A 72 6.40 11.13 -0.41
CA PRO A 72 5.72 10.17 0.48
C PRO A 72 4.69 9.26 -0.20
N ILE A 73 4.08 9.71 -1.31
CA ILE A 73 2.99 9.01 -2.02
C ILE A 73 3.23 7.51 -2.26
N SER A 74 4.47 7.12 -2.58
CA SER A 74 4.82 5.72 -2.83
C SER A 74 4.67 4.88 -1.57
N GLY A 75 5.17 5.40 -0.44
CA GLY A 75 5.07 4.76 0.87
C GLY A 75 3.64 4.73 1.36
N THR A 76 2.90 5.83 1.26
CA THR A 76 1.49 5.93 1.66
C THR A 76 0.64 4.84 1.00
N LEU A 77 0.74 4.72 -0.33
CA LEU A 77 -0.07 3.76 -1.08
C LEU A 77 0.35 2.32 -0.81
N LEU A 78 1.66 2.01 -0.78
CA LEU A 78 2.12 0.64 -0.56
C LEU A 78 1.83 0.15 0.86
N ALA A 79 2.03 1.01 1.86
CA ALA A 79 1.69 0.74 3.25
C ALA A 79 0.20 0.42 3.40
N CYS A 80 -0.67 1.31 2.89
CA CYS A 80 -2.11 1.11 2.95
C CYS A 80 -2.55 -0.18 2.25
N MET A 81 -2.01 -0.44 1.05
CA MET A 81 -2.34 -1.65 0.29
C MET A 81 -1.98 -2.92 1.05
N GLY A 82 -0.75 -3.02 1.57
CA GLY A 82 -0.30 -4.22 2.30
C GLY A 82 -1.15 -4.50 3.53
N MET A 83 -1.42 -3.47 4.34
CA MET A 83 -2.23 -3.61 5.56
C MET A 83 -3.69 -3.98 5.23
N THR A 84 -4.30 -3.32 4.25
CA THR A 84 -5.70 -3.55 3.87
C THR A 84 -5.89 -4.95 3.29
N LEU A 85 -5.02 -5.38 2.37
CA LEU A 85 -5.09 -6.72 1.78
C LEU A 85 -4.93 -7.81 2.85
N PHE A 86 -4.04 -7.61 3.83
CA PHE A 86 -3.86 -8.58 4.92
C PHE A 86 -5.06 -8.62 5.87
N ALA A 87 -5.64 -7.46 6.19
CA ALA A 87 -6.81 -7.35 7.06
C ALA A 87 -8.05 -8.01 6.45
N GLU A 88 -8.25 -7.84 5.14
CA GLU A 88 -9.38 -8.37 4.36
C GLU A 88 -9.17 -9.81 3.87
N CYS A 89 -8.07 -10.47 4.27
CA CYS A 89 -7.81 -11.86 3.93
C CYS A 89 -8.99 -12.75 4.40
N PRO A 90 -9.69 -13.46 3.48
CA PRO A 90 -10.83 -14.29 3.84
C PRO A 90 -10.45 -15.31 4.93
N ALA A 91 -11.32 -15.50 5.93
CA ALA A 91 -11.03 -16.37 7.07
C ALA A 91 -10.63 -17.80 6.66
N LYS A 92 -11.20 -18.32 5.55
CA LYS A 92 -10.87 -19.64 4.99
C LYS A 92 -9.45 -19.74 4.40
N LEU A 93 -8.80 -18.61 4.13
CA LEU A 93 -7.43 -18.50 3.59
C LEU A 93 -6.44 -18.03 4.66
N PHE A 94 -6.93 -17.53 5.79
CA PHE A 94 -6.09 -17.05 6.88
C PHE A 94 -5.71 -18.20 7.81
N THR A 95 -4.41 -18.35 8.07
CA THR A 95 -3.94 -19.32 9.08
C THR A 95 -4.29 -18.82 10.48
N VAL A 96 -5.24 -19.48 11.13
CA VAL A 96 -5.67 -19.13 12.48
C VAL A 96 -4.75 -19.79 13.51
N ASN A 97 -3.76 -19.03 13.98
CA ASN A 97 -2.89 -19.39 15.10
C ASN A 97 -2.42 -18.14 15.85
N ASP A 98 -1.78 -18.32 17.02
CA ASP A 98 -1.39 -17.22 17.89
C ASP A 98 -0.45 -16.21 17.22
N ASP A 99 0.51 -16.69 16.44
CA ASP A 99 1.51 -15.82 15.82
C ASP A 99 0.92 -15.02 14.64
N CYS A 100 0.07 -15.65 13.81
CA CYS A 100 -0.67 -14.94 12.77
C CYS A 100 -1.65 -13.92 13.37
N ASN A 101 -2.24 -14.19 14.53
CA ASN A 101 -3.10 -13.23 15.22
C ASN A 101 -2.30 -12.03 15.77
N LYS A 102 -1.09 -12.26 16.30
CA LYS A 102 -0.16 -11.17 16.67
C LYS A 102 0.22 -10.34 15.45
N LEU A 103 0.52 -10.98 14.32
CA LEU A 103 0.80 -10.29 13.06
C LEU A 103 -0.40 -9.48 12.58
N LYS A 104 -1.62 -10.01 12.65
CA LYS A 104 -2.85 -9.28 12.32
C LYS A 104 -3.04 -8.04 13.18
N THR A 105 -2.72 -8.16 14.47
CA THR A 105 -2.77 -7.02 15.41
C THR A 105 -1.71 -5.98 15.07
N TYR A 106 -0.46 -6.40 14.83
CA TYR A 106 0.64 -5.51 14.50
C TYR A 106 0.40 -4.77 13.17
N HIS A 107 0.04 -5.51 12.12
CA HIS A 107 -0.18 -4.97 10.78
C HIS A 107 -1.52 -4.23 10.60
N SER A 108 -2.36 -4.18 11.64
CA SER A 108 -3.49 -3.24 11.66
C SER A 108 -3.05 -1.77 11.84
N LYS A 109 -1.80 -1.54 12.24
CA LYS A 109 -1.23 -0.21 12.50
C LYS A 109 0.12 0.01 11.82
N CYS A 110 0.90 -1.05 11.61
CA CYS A 110 2.26 -0.96 11.10
C CYS A 110 2.38 -1.61 9.71
N PRO A 111 2.92 -0.91 8.70
CA PRO A 111 3.05 -1.47 7.37
C PRO A 111 4.06 -2.62 7.30
N PHE A 112 3.99 -3.38 6.22
CA PHE A 112 5.02 -4.35 5.85
C PHE A 112 6.21 -3.58 5.25
N LEU A 113 7.39 -3.73 5.84
CA LEU A 113 8.65 -3.06 5.45
C LEU A 113 9.61 -4.03 4.75
#